data_AF-A0A8B6BHE5-F1
#
_entry.id   AF-A0A8B6BHE5-F1
#
_cell.length_a   1.000
_cell.length_b   1.000
_cell.length_c   1.000
_cell.angle_alpha   90.00
_cell.angle_beta   90.00
_cell.angle_gamma   90.00
#
_symmetry.space_group_name_H-M   'P 1'
#
loop_
_entity.id
_entity.type
_entity.pdbx_description
1 polymer ?
#
loop_
_entity_poly.entity_id
_entity_poly.type
_entity_poly.pdbx_seq_one_letter_code
_entity_poly.pdbx_strand_id
1 'polypeptide(L)'
;MQLYDKQEISRNFMLVSENGCLIPAMKVFSESIKYLKTHLENHINSKTVCIKPREIEWVLTIPAIWSDPAKQFMREAANTAGIPNSRLILALEPEAASVYCKNLPVDRTVCSERKSVLEVFSPGTKYLILDAGGGTIDITVQEIKPDGNIKQIYMANGGDWGGVKVDQHSKNS
;
A
#
# COMPACT_ATOMS: atom_id res chain seq x y z
N MET A 1 10.30 -8.87 4.45
CA MET A 1 9.52 -9.47 3.34
C MET A 1 10.46 -9.71 2.16
N GLN A 2 10.51 -10.92 1.57
CA GLN A 2 11.54 -11.30 0.57
C GLN A 2 11.61 -10.42 -0.70
N LEU A 3 10.61 -9.57 -0.94
CA LEU A 3 10.60 -8.60 -2.04
C LEU A 3 11.43 -7.35 -1.76
N TYR A 4 11.70 -7.02 -0.49
CA TYR A 4 12.51 -5.86 -0.12
C TYR A 4 14.02 -6.10 -0.30
N ASP A 5 14.50 -7.28 0.12
CA ASP A 5 15.94 -7.58 0.14
C ASP A 5 16.54 -8.02 -1.20
N LYS A 6 15.71 -8.41 -2.18
CA LYS A 6 16.19 -8.94 -3.45
C LYS A 6 16.22 -7.85 -4.52
N GLN A 7 17.43 -7.33 -4.78
CA GLN A 7 17.71 -6.30 -5.79
C GLN A 7 17.20 -6.62 -7.20
N GLU A 8 16.84 -7.88 -7.50
CA GLU A 8 16.31 -8.29 -8.80
C GLU A 8 15.05 -9.15 -8.66
N ILE A 9 13.89 -8.50 -8.50
CA ILE A 9 12.59 -9.16 -8.70
C ILE A 9 12.42 -9.39 -10.20
N SER A 10 12.38 -10.66 -10.60
CA SER A 10 12.09 -11.07 -11.97
C SER A 10 10.72 -11.74 -12.07
N ARG A 11 10.19 -11.87 -13.30
CA ARG A 11 8.92 -12.58 -13.56
C ARG A 11 8.93 -14.04 -13.09
N ASN A 12 10.12 -14.63 -13.02
CA ASN A 12 10.34 -16.02 -12.60
C ASN A 12 10.65 -16.13 -11.11
N PHE A 13 10.42 -15.07 -10.33
CA PHE A 13 10.64 -15.10 -8.89
C PHE A 13 9.76 -16.16 -8.23
N MET A 14 10.39 -17.05 -7.46
CA MET A 14 9.72 -18.15 -6.75
C MET A 14 9.66 -17.86 -5.26
N LEU A 15 8.50 -18.08 -4.67
CA LEU A 15 8.27 -18.05 -3.23
C LEU A 15 8.35 -19.48 -2.68
N VAL A 16 8.80 -19.60 -1.44
CA VAL A 16 8.78 -20.86 -0.69
C VAL A 16 7.56 -20.80 0.25
N SER A 17 6.62 -21.72 0.11
CA SER A 17 5.51 -21.88 1.05
C SER A 17 5.97 -22.56 2.35
N GLU A 18 5.15 -22.52 3.40
CA GLU A 18 5.48 -23.11 4.71
C GLU A 18 5.77 -24.62 4.66
N ASN A 19 5.17 -25.34 3.72
CA ASN A 19 5.43 -26.75 3.45
C ASN A 19 6.64 -27.01 2.53
N GLY A 20 7.42 -25.98 2.19
CA GLY A 20 8.62 -26.08 1.37
C GLY A 20 8.38 -26.12 -0.15
N CYS A 21 7.14 -26.02 -0.62
CA CYS A 21 6.85 -25.99 -2.06
C CYS A 21 7.26 -24.64 -2.68
N LEU A 22 7.78 -24.71 -3.91
CA LEU A 22 8.08 -23.51 -4.69
C LEU A 22 6.86 -23.10 -5.51
N ILE A 23 6.41 -21.86 -5.33
CA ILE A 23 5.27 -21.29 -6.06
C ILE A 23 5.73 -20.01 -6.76
N PRO A 24 5.40 -19.79 -8.05
CA PRO A 24 5.72 -18.54 -8.71
C PRO A 24 5.07 -17.36 -7.97
N ALA A 25 5.87 -16.35 -7.63
CA ALA A 25 5.39 -15.15 -6.96
C ALA A 25 4.27 -14.48 -7.76
N MET A 26 4.45 -14.40 -9.08
CA MET A 26 3.45 -13.81 -9.99
C MET A 26 2.08 -14.49 -9.84
N LYS A 27 2.06 -15.82 -9.67
CA LYS A 27 0.82 -16.57 -9.43
C LYS A 27 0.18 -16.19 -8.10
N VAL A 28 0.98 -16.10 -7.02
CA VAL A 28 0.48 -15.72 -5.70
C VAL A 28 -0.14 -14.32 -5.71
N PHE A 29 0.59 -13.32 -6.24
CA PHE A 29 0.11 -11.94 -6.28
C PHE A 29 -1.09 -11.76 -7.21
N SER A 30 -1.06 -12.33 -8.42
CA SER A 30 -2.19 -12.21 -9.36
C SER A 30 -3.46 -12.90 -8.85
N GLU A 31 -3.37 -14.10 -8.25
CA GLU A 31 -4.54 -14.76 -7.68
C GLU A 31 -5.09 -14.01 -6.45
N SER A 32 -4.22 -13.41 -5.64
CA SER A 32 -4.64 -12.58 -4.50
C SER A 32 -5.40 -11.33 -4.97
N ILE A 33 -4.87 -10.61 -5.97
CA ILE A 33 -5.54 -9.44 -6.55
C ILE A 33 -6.86 -9.85 -7.21
N LYS A 34 -6.87 -10.97 -7.96
CA LYS A 34 -8.06 -11.50 -8.62
C LYS A 34 -9.15 -11.87 -7.63
N TYR A 35 -8.78 -12.47 -6.49
CA TYR A 35 -9.72 -12.76 -5.42
C TYR A 35 -10.38 -11.48 -4.89
N LEU A 36 -9.58 -10.46 -4.53
CA LEU A 36 -10.10 -9.19 -4.03
C LEU A 36 -10.99 -8.47 -5.05
N LYS A 37 -10.56 -8.46 -6.32
CA LYS A 37 -11.31 -7.92 -7.45
C LYS A 37 -12.67 -8.60 -7.59
N THR A 38 -12.68 -9.92 -7.66
CA THR A 38 -13.90 -10.73 -7.83
C THR A 38 -14.83 -10.57 -6.63
N HIS A 39 -14.27 -10.51 -5.42
CA HIS A 39 -15.04 -10.28 -4.20
C HIS A 39 -15.75 -8.92 -4.23
N LEU A 40 -15.07 -7.86 -4.65
CA LEU A 40 -15.67 -6.53 -4.81
C LEU A 40 -16.75 -6.52 -5.90
N GLU A 41 -16.47 -7.10 -7.08
CA GLU A 41 -17.44 -7.18 -8.18
C GLU A 41 -18.71 -7.94 -7.76
N ASN A 42 -18.57 -9.07 -7.06
CA ASN A 42 -19.70 -9.82 -6.53
C ASN A 42 -20.49 -9.01 -5.47
N HIS A 43 -19.80 -8.27 -4.61
CA HIS A 43 -20.45 -7.42 -3.62
C HIS A 43 -21.21 -6.24 -4.25
N ILE A 44 -20.72 -5.70 -5.35
CA ILE A 44 -21.41 -4.64 -6.11
C ILE A 44 -22.63 -5.22 -6.81
N ASN A 45 -22.48 -6.36 -7.50
CA ASN A 45 -23.55 -7.02 -8.24
C ASN A 45 -24.70 -7.53 -7.34
N SER A 46 -24.43 -7.79 -6.06
CA SER A 46 -25.47 -8.15 -5.10
C SER A 46 -26.32 -6.96 -4.64
N LYS A 47 -25.88 -5.72 -4.91
CA LYS A 47 -26.66 -4.50 -4.66
C LYS A 47 -27.45 -4.10 -5.91
N THR A 48 -28.52 -3.33 -5.74
CA THR A 48 -29.38 -2.83 -6.85
C THR A 48 -28.66 -1.82 -7.77
N VAL A 49 -27.39 -1.51 -7.52
CA VAL A 49 -26.62 -0.55 -8.32
C VAL A 49 -25.93 -1.29 -9.45
N CYS A 50 -26.30 -0.98 -10.69
CA CYS A 50 -25.66 -1.54 -11.87
C CYS A 50 -24.39 -0.72 -12.20
N ILE A 51 -23.25 -1.11 -11.62
CA ILE A 51 -21.93 -0.57 -11.99
C ILE A 51 -21.30 -1.54 -12.99
N LYS A 52 -20.95 -1.06 -14.17
CA LYS A 52 -20.24 -1.87 -15.16
C LYS A 52 -18.78 -2.02 -14.73
N PRO A 53 -18.10 -3.14 -15.03
CA PRO A 53 -16.66 -3.27 -14.74
C PRO A 53 -15.82 -2.13 -15.35
N ARG A 54 -16.26 -1.61 -16.49
CA ARG A 54 -15.70 -0.43 -17.17
C ARG A 54 -16.05 0.92 -16.50
N GLU A 55 -16.63 0.95 -15.34
CA GLU A 55 -16.86 2.17 -14.55
C GLU A 55 -16.01 2.15 -13.28
N ILE A 56 -15.27 1.06 -13.04
CA ILE A 56 -14.37 0.91 -11.91
C ILE A 56 -12.95 1.32 -12.31
N GLU A 57 -12.35 2.15 -11.48
CA GLU A 57 -10.91 2.45 -11.47
C GLU A 57 -10.30 1.77 -10.25
N TRP A 58 -9.17 1.08 -10.48
CA TRP A 58 -8.52 0.27 -9.46
C TRP A 58 -7.29 1.01 -8.94
N VAL A 59 -7.29 1.30 -7.64
CA VAL A 59 -6.14 1.86 -6.96
C VAL A 59 -5.52 0.77 -6.09
N LEU A 60 -4.28 0.39 -6.40
CA LEU A 60 -3.53 -0.61 -5.64
C LEU A 60 -2.40 0.09 -4.86
N THR A 61 -2.43 -0.02 -3.55
CA THR A 61 -1.38 0.53 -2.69
C THR A 61 -0.13 -0.34 -2.73
N ILE A 62 1.03 0.30 -2.74
CA ILE A 62 2.35 -0.35 -2.72
C ILE A 62 3.28 0.39 -1.73
N PRO A 63 4.24 -0.30 -1.10
CA PRO A 63 5.19 0.35 -0.21
C PRO A 63 6.09 1.35 -0.94
N ALA A 64 6.39 2.48 -0.29
CA ALA A 64 7.21 3.52 -0.88
C ALA A 64 8.70 3.14 -0.99
N ILE A 65 9.15 2.16 -0.21
CA ILE A 65 10.53 1.64 -0.25
C ILE A 65 10.79 0.68 -1.42
N TRP A 66 9.77 0.35 -2.22
CA TRP A 66 9.91 -0.59 -3.33
C TRP A 66 10.62 0.03 -4.55
N SER A 67 11.45 -0.79 -5.20
CA SER A 67 12.13 -0.45 -6.44
C SER A 67 11.17 -0.41 -7.63
N ASP A 68 11.52 0.31 -8.70
CA ASP A 68 10.69 0.38 -9.90
C ASP A 68 10.40 -0.98 -10.56
N PRO A 69 11.35 -1.95 -10.60
CA PRO A 69 11.03 -3.33 -10.99
C PRO A 69 9.95 -3.99 -10.13
N ALA A 70 9.94 -3.77 -8.82
CA ALA A 70 8.93 -4.31 -7.92
C ALA A 70 7.54 -3.68 -8.19
N LYS A 71 7.50 -2.36 -8.44
CA LYS A 71 6.27 -1.65 -8.83
C LYS A 71 5.74 -2.18 -10.16
N GLN A 72 6.62 -2.38 -11.14
CA GLN A 72 6.27 -2.95 -12.44
C GLN A 72 5.77 -4.40 -12.31
N PHE A 73 6.39 -5.20 -11.45
CA PHE A 73 5.94 -6.55 -11.14
C PHE A 73 4.49 -6.56 -10.61
N MET A 74 4.12 -5.65 -9.71
CA MET A 74 2.74 -5.54 -9.22
C MET A 74 1.75 -5.11 -10.28
N ARG A 75 2.17 -4.20 -11.18
CA ARG A 75 1.36 -3.81 -12.34
C ARG A 75 1.07 -5.02 -13.24
N GLU A 76 2.07 -5.85 -13.50
CA GLU A 76 1.91 -7.09 -14.27
C GLU A 76 1.02 -8.12 -13.55
N ALA A 77 1.15 -8.25 -12.22
CA ALA A 77 0.28 -9.11 -11.42
C ALA A 77 -1.19 -8.66 -11.48
N ALA A 78 -1.46 -7.36 -11.37
CA ALA A 78 -2.79 -6.79 -11.50
C ALA A 78 -3.37 -6.98 -12.91
N ASN A 79 -2.56 -6.82 -13.96
CA ASN A 79 -2.97 -7.09 -15.33
C ASN A 79 -3.34 -8.57 -15.52
N THR A 80 -2.52 -9.49 -14.98
CA THR A 80 -2.79 -10.93 -14.98
C THR A 80 -4.08 -11.28 -14.23
N ALA A 81 -4.41 -10.53 -13.17
CA ALA A 81 -5.67 -10.63 -12.44
C ALA A 81 -6.90 -10.08 -13.21
N GLY A 82 -6.70 -9.55 -14.42
CA GLY A 82 -7.76 -9.00 -15.26
C GLY A 82 -8.13 -7.56 -14.92
N ILE A 83 -7.22 -6.79 -14.33
CA ILE A 83 -7.34 -5.33 -14.18
C ILE A 83 -6.53 -4.67 -15.29
N PRO A 84 -7.16 -3.98 -16.26
CA PRO A 84 -6.42 -3.38 -17.37
C PRO A 84 -5.54 -2.22 -16.88
N ASN A 85 -4.33 -2.12 -17.45
CA ASN A 85 -3.38 -1.05 -17.10
C ASN A 85 -3.96 0.37 -17.24
N SER A 86 -4.88 0.57 -18.18
CA SER A 86 -5.56 1.86 -18.39
C SER A 86 -6.52 2.25 -17.26
N ARG A 87 -6.73 1.36 -16.29
CA ARG A 87 -7.61 1.56 -15.13
C ARG A 87 -6.93 1.21 -13.82
N LEU A 88 -5.60 1.07 -13.84
CA LEU A 88 -4.81 0.74 -12.68
C LEU A 88 -3.90 1.91 -12.31
N ILE A 89 -4.18 2.48 -11.16
CA ILE A 89 -3.31 3.43 -10.48
C ILE A 89 -2.56 2.66 -9.38
N LEU A 90 -1.24 2.78 -9.37
CA LEU A 90 -0.46 2.39 -8.20
C LEU A 90 -0.32 3.63 -7.32
N ALA A 91 -0.75 3.53 -6.06
CA ALA A 91 -0.59 4.59 -5.08
C ALA A 91 0.47 4.16 -4.06
N LEU A 92 1.31 5.09 -3.62
CA LEU A 92 2.19 4.79 -2.49
C LEU A 92 1.35 4.72 -1.22
N GLU A 93 1.59 3.71 -0.39
CA GLU A 93 0.99 3.60 0.95
C GLU A 93 1.04 4.91 1.76
N PRO A 94 2.19 5.60 1.87
CA PRO A 94 2.24 6.87 2.60
C PRO A 94 1.43 8.00 1.93
N GLU A 95 1.27 8.02 0.61
CA GLU A 95 0.40 9.00 -0.05
C GLU A 95 -1.08 8.71 0.24
N ALA A 96 -1.48 7.44 0.17
CA ALA A 96 -2.84 7.01 0.50
C ALA A 96 -3.17 7.34 1.97
N ALA A 97 -2.24 7.09 2.89
CA ALA A 97 -2.38 7.44 4.31
C ALA A 97 -2.54 8.95 4.52
N SER A 98 -1.74 9.77 3.84
CA SER A 98 -1.86 11.23 3.90
C SER A 98 -3.18 11.76 3.38
N VAL A 99 -3.64 11.26 2.24
CA VAL A 99 -4.94 11.64 1.67
C VAL A 99 -6.07 11.26 2.63
N TYR A 100 -6.01 10.09 3.25
CA TYR A 100 -6.98 9.70 4.26
C TYR A 100 -6.98 10.65 5.46
N CYS A 101 -5.82 10.89 6.06
CA CYS A 101 -5.67 11.78 7.22
C CYS A 101 -6.11 13.22 6.94
N LYS A 102 -5.84 13.73 5.74
CA LYS A 102 -6.29 15.06 5.30
C LYS A 102 -7.81 15.20 5.25
N ASN A 103 -8.52 14.11 4.96
CA ASN A 103 -9.97 14.09 4.79
C ASN A 103 -10.73 13.61 6.06
N LEU A 104 -10.04 13.33 7.16
CA LEU A 104 -10.70 12.95 8.41
C LEU A 104 -11.50 14.13 9.00
N PRO A 105 -12.77 13.92 9.38
CA PRO A 105 -13.53 14.93 10.12
C PRO A 105 -12.81 15.28 11.43
N VAL A 106 -12.70 16.58 11.71
CA VAL A 106 -11.95 17.17 12.84
C VAL A 106 -12.47 16.72 14.22
N ASP A 107 -13.65 16.09 14.26
CA ASP A 107 -14.39 15.75 15.49
C ASP A 107 -13.89 14.49 16.22
N ARG A 108 -12.78 13.87 15.76
CA ARG A 108 -12.26 12.61 16.32
C ARG A 108 -10.93 12.71 17.07
N THR A 109 -10.35 13.90 17.24
CA THR A 109 -9.12 14.03 18.03
C THR A 109 -9.42 14.24 19.50
N VAL A 110 -9.46 13.14 20.23
CA VAL A 110 -9.30 13.09 21.70
C VAL A 110 -7.85 13.48 22.03
N CYS A 111 -7.56 14.77 22.10
CA CYS A 111 -6.36 15.33 22.74
C CYS A 111 -6.60 16.82 22.97
N SER A 112 -6.81 17.17 24.23
CA SER A 112 -7.37 18.41 24.76
C SER A 112 -6.59 19.72 24.52
N GLU A 113 -5.57 19.77 23.64
CA GLU A 113 -4.76 20.98 23.44
C GLU A 113 -4.17 21.20 22.03
N ARG A 114 -4.61 20.52 20.96
CA ARG A 114 -3.85 20.51 19.70
C ARG A 114 -4.59 21.17 18.53
N LYS A 115 -3.82 22.01 17.81
CA LYS A 115 -4.08 22.48 16.44
C LYS A 115 -4.90 21.47 15.65
N SER A 116 -5.97 21.94 15.03
CA SER A 116 -6.86 21.06 14.25
C SER A 116 -6.05 20.20 13.27
N VAL A 117 -6.50 18.97 12.99
CA VAL A 117 -5.91 18.11 11.97
C VAL A 117 -5.75 18.85 10.63
N LEU A 118 -6.62 19.84 10.35
CA LEU A 118 -6.53 20.73 9.19
C LEU A 118 -5.25 21.57 9.15
N GLU A 119 -4.73 22.03 10.30
CA GLU A 119 -3.47 22.78 10.34
C GLU A 119 -2.24 21.90 10.00
N VAL A 120 -2.32 20.59 10.26
CA VAL A 120 -1.27 19.63 9.92
C VAL A 120 -1.12 19.47 8.40
N PHE A 121 -2.15 19.84 7.63
CA PHE A 121 -2.13 19.76 6.16
C PHE A 121 -2.13 21.14 5.47
N SER A 122 -1.78 22.21 6.20
CA SER A 122 -1.52 23.52 5.61
C SER A 122 -0.27 23.50 4.70
N PRO A 123 -0.24 24.29 3.62
CA PRO A 123 0.97 24.44 2.81
C PRO A 123 2.21 24.80 3.62
N GLY A 124 3.32 24.13 3.33
CA GLY A 124 4.58 24.25 4.06
C GLY A 124 4.71 23.32 5.27
N THR A 125 3.63 22.67 5.71
CA THR A 125 3.71 21.70 6.79
C THR A 125 4.44 20.44 6.33
N LYS A 126 5.35 19.98 7.19
CA LYS A 126 6.10 18.74 7.02
C LYS A 126 5.68 17.77 8.11
N TYR A 127 5.46 16.52 7.75
CA TYR A 127 5.06 15.48 8.68
C TYR A 127 5.71 14.14 8.32
N LEU A 128 5.78 13.27 9.32
CA LEU A 128 6.31 11.92 9.21
C LEU A 128 5.15 10.94 9.10
N ILE A 129 5.26 9.99 8.19
CA ILE A 129 4.43 8.79 8.17
C ILE A 129 5.29 7.62 8.58
N LEU A 130 4.79 6.91 9.59
CA LEU A 130 5.33 5.66 10.09
C LEU A 130 4.27 4.59 9.84
N ASP A 131 4.46 3.78 8.80
CA ASP A 131 3.62 2.62 8.52
C ASP A 131 4.26 1.38 9.12
N ALA A 132 3.69 0.87 10.20
CA ALA A 132 4.18 -0.30 10.91
C ALA A 132 3.32 -1.51 10.56
N GLY A 133 3.63 -2.13 9.43
CA GLY A 133 2.96 -3.33 8.96
C GLY A 133 3.41 -4.62 9.67
N GLY A 134 2.88 -5.75 9.21
CA GLY A 134 3.28 -7.06 9.73
C GLY A 134 4.71 -7.44 9.35
N GLY A 135 5.11 -7.18 8.10
CA GLY A 135 6.43 -7.55 7.58
C GLY A 135 7.48 -6.45 7.72
N THR A 136 7.12 -5.22 7.40
CA THR A 136 8.02 -4.06 7.33
C THR A 136 7.53 -2.93 8.21
N ILE A 137 8.46 -2.05 8.59
CA ILE A 137 8.16 -0.69 8.98
C ILE A 137 8.67 0.22 7.88
N ASP A 138 7.80 1.08 7.35
CA ASP A 138 8.06 2.03 6.29
C ASP A 138 7.97 3.46 6.85
N ILE A 139 9.00 4.27 6.57
CA ILE A 139 9.18 5.61 7.10
C ILE A 139 9.31 6.58 5.94
N THR A 140 8.43 7.56 5.87
CA THR A 140 8.50 8.64 4.88
C THR A 140 8.25 10.00 5.51
N VAL A 141 8.91 11.02 4.97
CA VAL A 141 8.68 12.41 5.36
C VAL A 141 8.09 13.14 4.16
N GLN A 142 6.96 13.81 4.37
CA GLN A 142 6.22 14.50 3.33
C GLN A 142 5.99 15.97 3.70
N GLU A 143 5.84 16.80 2.67
CA GLU A 143 5.56 18.23 2.73
C GLU A 143 4.31 18.53 1.89
N ILE A 144 3.40 19.34 2.43
CA ILE A 144 2.30 19.91 1.63
C ILE A 144 2.81 21.12 0.86
N LYS A 145 2.66 21.07 -0.46
CA LYS A 145 3.06 22.14 -1.37
C LYS A 145 2.01 23.27 -1.42
N PRO A 146 2.38 24.47 -1.90
CA PRO A 146 1.44 25.59 -2.04
C PRO A 146 0.17 25.30 -2.84
N ASP A 147 0.25 24.38 -3.81
CA ASP A 147 -0.87 23.89 -4.62
C ASP A 147 -1.70 22.80 -3.92
N GLY A 148 -1.35 22.42 -2.69
CA GLY A 148 -2.02 21.38 -1.91
C GLY A 148 -1.56 19.95 -2.23
N ASN A 149 -0.63 19.77 -3.18
CA ASN A 149 -0.04 18.47 -3.50
C ASN A 149 0.92 18.01 -2.40
N ILE A 150 1.09 16.70 -2.29
CA ILE A 150 1.98 16.08 -1.31
C ILE A 150 3.32 15.81 -2.02
N LYS A 151 4.42 16.25 -1.43
CA LYS A 151 5.78 15.93 -1.91
C LYS A 151 6.53 15.16 -0.84
N GLN A 152 7.07 14.02 -1.21
CA GLN A 152 8.08 13.35 -0.40
C GLN A 152 9.40 14.15 -0.40
N ILE A 153 9.92 14.48 0.79
CA ILE A 153 11.11 15.34 0.93
C ILE A 153 12.41 14.59 1.21
N TYR A 154 12.33 13.34 1.66
CA TYR A 154 13.48 12.44 1.83
C TYR A 154 13.17 11.09 1.19
N MET A 155 14.21 10.36 0.77
CA MET A 155 14.04 8.99 0.30
C MET A 155 13.34 8.15 1.38
N ALA A 156 12.38 7.33 0.97
CA ALA A 156 11.66 6.44 1.88
C ALA A 156 12.68 5.46 2.49
N ASN A 157 12.50 5.17 3.77
CA ASN A 157 13.37 4.26 4.49
C ASN A 157 12.52 3.23 5.22
N GLY A 158 13.09 2.08 5.55
CA GLY A 158 12.35 1.03 6.21
C GLY A 158 13.16 -0.23 6.40
N GLY A 159 12.56 -1.20 7.06
CA GLY A 159 13.20 -2.48 7.31
C GLY A 159 12.24 -3.55 7.80
N ASP A 160 12.75 -4.77 7.87
CA ASP A 160 12.05 -5.96 8.37
C ASP A 160 11.91 -5.92 9.90
N TRP A 161 11.22 -4.90 10.40
CA TRP A 161 10.99 -4.59 11.82
C TRP A 161 9.51 -4.71 12.21
N GLY A 162 8.66 -5.19 11.31
CA GLY A 162 7.21 -5.28 11.52
C GLY A 162 6.80 -6.31 12.58
N GLY A 163 5.50 -6.47 12.76
CA GLY A 163 4.90 -7.33 13.78
C GLY A 163 5.43 -8.78 13.83
N VAL A 164 5.85 -9.35 12.70
CA VAL A 164 6.46 -10.70 12.66
C VAL A 164 7.71 -10.79 13.53
N LYS A 165 8.50 -9.72 13.66
CA LYS A 165 9.65 -9.68 14.57
C LYS A 165 9.21 -9.66 16.02
N VAL A 166 8.14 -8.95 16.35
CA VAL A 166 7.57 -8.92 17.70
C VAL A 166 7.09 -10.32 18.09
N ASP A 167 6.33 -10.98 17.20
CA ASP A 167 5.82 -12.34 17.43
C ASP A 167 6.96 -13.35 17.66
N GLN A 168 8.08 -13.22 16.93
CA GLN A 168 9.26 -14.06 17.12
C GLN A 168 9.92 -13.86 18.49
N HIS A 169 10.02 -12.61 18.96
CA HIS A 169 10.58 -12.33 20.29
C HIS A 169 9.69 -12.86 21.40
N SER A 170 8.36 -12.70 21.27
CA SER A 170 7.40 -13.19 22.27
C SER A 170 7.37 -14.72 22.37
N LYS A 171 7.59 -15.45 21.27
CA LYS A 171 7.68 -16.92 21.29
C LYS A 171 8.97 -17.46 21.93
N ASN A 172 9.99 -16.63 22.04
CA ASN A 172 11.30 -16.99 22.61
C ASN A 172 11.49 -16.47 24.06
N SER A 173 10.46 -15.83 24.63
CA SER A 173 10.43 -15.32 26.01
C SER A 173 9.65 -16.25 26.91
#